data_AF-A0A6I3KKD1-F1
#
_entry.id   AF-A0A6I3KKD1-F1
#
_cell.length_a   1.000
_cell.length_b   1.000
_cell.length_c   1.000
_cell.angle_alpha   90.00
_cell.angle_beta   90.00
_cell.angle_gamma   90.00
#
_symmetry.space_group_name_H-M   'P 1'
#
loop_
_entity.id
_entity.type
_entity.pdbx_description
1 polymer ?
#
loop_
_entity_poly.entity_id
_entity_poly.type
_entity_poly.pdbx_seq_one_letter_code
_entity_poly.pdbx_strand_id
1 'polypeptide(L)'
;MGFAKATPVAVAVLAALAAASPAAAEIKCQDGAQLIKGNWMATPYCQDKLLFEVANARGFKTSFAAIRENPNHKKELCRFLFTDIRVQMTCLDAGVPEFFGAGR
;
A
#
# COMPACT_ATOMS: atom_id res chain seq x y z
N MET A 1 -62.73 -12.07 16.17
CA MET A 1 -61.29 -12.37 16.16
C MET A 1 -60.52 -11.05 16.10
N GLY A 2 -59.89 -10.64 17.21
CA GLY A 2 -59.17 -9.36 17.29
C GLY A 2 -57.69 -9.56 16.98
N PHE A 3 -57.21 -8.89 15.93
CA PHE A 3 -55.80 -8.87 15.57
C PHE A 3 -55.01 -8.06 16.60
N ALA A 4 -54.02 -8.70 17.23
CA ALA A 4 -53.08 -8.06 18.14
C ALA A 4 -52.26 -7.00 17.38
N LYS A 5 -52.22 -5.79 17.94
CA LYS A 5 -51.48 -4.64 17.40
C LYS A 5 -50.00 -4.83 17.71
N ALA A 6 -49.21 -5.23 16.71
CA ALA A 6 -47.76 -5.38 16.85
C ALA A 6 -47.08 -4.02 17.05
N THR A 7 -46.32 -3.89 18.13
CA THR A 7 -45.62 -2.68 18.55
C THR A 7 -44.39 -2.43 17.67
N PRO A 8 -44.26 -1.27 16.99
CA PRO A 8 -43.16 -1.00 16.05
C PRO A 8 -41.97 -0.38 16.79
N VAL A 9 -41.29 -1.13 17.67
CA VAL A 9 -40.10 -0.60 18.38
C VAL A 9 -38.83 -1.39 18.04
N ALA A 10 -38.94 -2.60 17.49
CA ALA A 10 -37.79 -3.47 17.25
C ALA A 10 -36.98 -3.19 15.96
N VAL A 11 -37.49 -2.38 15.03
CA VAL A 11 -36.86 -2.21 13.69
C VAL A 11 -35.81 -1.09 13.65
N ALA A 12 -35.78 -0.18 14.64
CA ALA A 12 -34.89 0.98 14.59
C ALA A 12 -33.41 0.68 14.93
N VAL A 13 -33.13 -0.45 15.60
CA VAL A 13 -31.77 -0.76 16.08
C VAL A 13 -30.87 -1.37 15.00
N LEU A 14 -31.43 -2.02 13.97
CA LEU A 14 -30.63 -2.62 12.90
C LEU A 14 -30.09 -1.60 11.86
N ALA A 15 -30.69 -0.42 11.76
CA ALA A 15 -30.27 0.59 10.79
C ALA A 15 -28.97 1.32 11.18
N ALA A 16 -28.55 1.25 12.45
CA ALA A 16 -27.39 1.98 12.94
C ALA A 16 -26.03 1.33 12.62
N LEU A 17 -25.99 0.04 12.25
CA LEU A 17 -24.73 -0.66 11.94
C LEU A 17 -24.20 -0.41 10.52
N ALA A 18 -25.00 0.18 9.62
CA ALA A 18 -24.60 0.39 8.22
C ALA A 18 -23.77 1.67 8.00
N ALA A 19 -23.59 2.51 9.02
CA ALA A 19 -22.90 3.80 8.92
C ALA A 19 -21.46 3.78 9.46
N ALA A 20 -20.84 2.60 9.59
CA ALA A 20 -19.40 2.53 9.83
C ALA A 20 -18.65 2.92 8.55
N SER A 21 -18.45 4.23 8.34
CA SER A 21 -17.53 4.72 7.32
C SER A 21 -16.16 4.09 7.58
N PRO A 22 -15.48 3.53 6.56
CA PRO A 22 -14.11 3.06 6.75
C PRO A 22 -13.31 4.26 7.24
N ALA A 23 -12.80 4.18 8.47
CA ALA A 23 -11.89 5.19 8.98
C ALA A 23 -10.76 5.30 7.97
N ALA A 24 -10.63 6.47 7.34
CA ALA A 24 -9.51 6.79 6.46
C ALA A 24 -8.25 6.85 7.34
N ALA A 25 -7.72 5.69 7.67
CA ALA A 25 -6.49 5.55 8.41
C ALA A 25 -5.39 6.05 7.49
N GLU A 26 -4.81 7.20 7.84
CA GLU A 26 -3.64 7.74 7.17
C GLU A 26 -2.52 6.68 7.22
N ILE A 27 -2.08 6.22 6.04
CA ILE A 27 -1.02 5.22 5.95
C ILE A 27 0.30 5.88 6.33
N LYS A 28 0.74 5.63 7.56
CA LYS A 28 2.07 6.06 8.03
C LYS A 28 3.11 5.02 7.67
N CYS A 29 4.04 5.43 6.81
CA CYS A 29 5.19 4.63 6.42
C CYS A 29 6.44 5.09 7.17
N GLN A 30 7.22 4.13 7.65
CA GLN A 30 8.54 4.35 8.21
C GLN A 30 9.49 3.33 7.57
N ASP A 31 10.53 3.80 6.88
CA ASP A 31 11.57 2.96 6.26
C ASP A 31 11.01 1.78 5.44
N GLY A 32 9.95 2.02 4.66
CA GLY A 32 9.31 1.00 3.83
C GLY A 32 8.34 0.07 4.57
N ALA A 33 8.15 0.24 5.88
CA ALA A 33 7.19 -0.51 6.69
C ALA A 33 5.98 0.34 7.11
N GLN A 34 4.87 -0.34 7.32
CA GLN A 34 3.63 0.21 7.88
C GLN A 34 3.32 -0.47 9.21
N LEU A 35 2.83 0.29 10.19
CA LEU A 35 2.35 -0.27 11.44
C LEU A 35 0.96 -0.90 11.24
N ILE A 36 0.88 -2.22 11.25
CA ILE A 36 -0.35 -3.00 11.08
C ILE A 36 -0.56 -3.85 12.34
N LYS A 37 -1.65 -3.58 13.07
CA LYS A 37 -2.01 -4.31 14.30
C LYS A 37 -0.85 -4.37 15.33
N GLY A 38 -0.14 -3.25 15.50
CA GLY A 38 0.99 -3.14 16.44
C GLY A 38 2.33 -3.71 15.95
N ASN A 39 2.39 -4.23 14.72
CA ASN A 39 3.61 -4.77 14.14
C ASN A 39 4.02 -3.98 12.90
N TRP A 40 5.32 -3.72 12.75
CA TRP A 40 5.87 -3.11 11.55
C TRP A 40 6.00 -4.16 10.46
N MET A 41 5.24 -3.98 9.39
CA MET A 41 5.22 -4.89 8.26
C MET A 41 5.66 -4.15 7.00
N ALA A 42 6.59 -4.73 6.25
CA ALA A 42 6.91 -4.24 4.91
C ALA A 42 5.65 -4.36 4.03
N THR A 43 5.23 -3.25 3.42
CA THR A 43 4.08 -3.25 2.50
C THR A 43 4.49 -2.68 1.15
N PRO A 44 3.89 -3.14 0.04
CA PRO A 44 4.23 -2.62 -1.28
C PRO A 44 4.09 -1.09 -1.37
N TYR A 45 3.06 -0.52 -0.73
CA TYR A 45 2.85 0.93 -0.71
C TYR A 45 4.00 1.68 -0.04
N CYS A 46 4.42 1.26 1.15
CA CYS A 46 5.48 1.93 1.87
C CYS A 46 6.85 1.69 1.24
N GLN A 47 7.07 0.51 0.66
CA GLN A 47 8.29 0.20 -0.09
C GLN A 47 8.42 1.06 -1.36
N ASP A 48 7.32 1.30 -2.09
CA ASP A 48 7.30 2.22 -3.24
C ASP A 48 7.57 3.67 -2.79
N LYS A 49 7.08 4.08 -1.61
CA LYS A 49 7.33 5.41 -1.05
C LYS A 49 8.80 5.58 -0.67
N LEU A 50 9.41 4.55 -0.06
CA LEU A 50 10.84 4.54 0.23
C LEU A 50 11.66 4.63 -1.06
N LEU A 51 11.28 3.90 -2.11
CA LEU A 51 11.93 4.01 -3.42
C LEU A 51 11.84 5.43 -3.98
N PHE A 52 10.68 6.09 -3.86
CA PHE A 52 10.53 7.50 -4.23
C PHE A 52 11.48 8.43 -3.46
N GLU A 53 11.56 8.28 -2.13
CA GLU A 53 12.43 9.10 -1.28
C GLU A 53 13.91 8.90 -1.63
N VAL A 54 14.33 7.64 -1.78
CA VAL A 54 15.70 7.29 -2.18
C VAL A 54 16.03 7.80 -3.58
N ALA A 55 15.13 7.64 -4.54
CA ALA A 55 15.31 8.11 -5.91
C ALA A 55 15.51 9.63 -5.95
N ASN A 56 14.66 10.40 -5.26
CA ASN A 56 14.80 11.86 -5.21
C ASN A 56 16.06 12.29 -4.46
N ALA A 57 16.42 11.62 -3.37
CA ALA A 57 17.67 11.88 -2.65
C ALA A 57 18.91 11.60 -3.52
N ARG A 58 18.79 10.69 -4.50
CA ARG A 58 19.83 10.37 -5.50
C ARG A 58 19.78 11.26 -6.74
N GLY A 59 18.87 12.24 -6.80
CA GLY A 59 18.76 13.22 -7.89
C GLY A 59 17.81 12.85 -9.02
N PHE A 60 17.07 11.74 -8.93
CA PHE A 60 16.05 11.40 -9.92
C PHE A 60 14.80 12.26 -9.70
N LYS A 61 14.34 12.93 -10.77
CA LYS A 61 13.07 13.68 -10.73
C LYS A 61 11.92 12.72 -10.97
N THR A 62 11.28 12.26 -9.88
CA THR A 62 10.14 11.34 -9.97
C THR A 62 9.11 11.65 -8.89
N SER A 63 7.88 11.17 -9.07
CA SER A 63 6.81 11.25 -8.08
C SER A 63 6.44 9.87 -7.59
N PHE A 64 5.86 9.79 -6.39
CA PHE A 64 5.36 8.52 -5.85
C PHE A 64 4.33 7.86 -6.80
N ALA A 65 3.42 8.64 -7.38
CA ALA A 65 2.45 8.15 -8.36
C ALA A 65 3.13 7.54 -9.58
N ALA A 66 4.18 8.18 -10.13
CA ALA A 66 4.92 7.65 -11.27
C ALA A 66 5.55 6.28 -11.00
N ILE A 67 5.98 6.01 -9.76
CA ILE A 67 6.54 4.71 -9.37
C ILE A 67 5.44 3.68 -9.18
N ARG A 68 4.34 4.07 -8.51
CA ARG A 68 3.26 3.17 -8.12
C ARG A 68 2.39 2.74 -9.30
N GLU A 69 2.13 3.66 -10.22
CA GLU A 69 1.19 3.47 -11.33
C GLU A 69 1.88 2.96 -12.60
N ASN A 70 3.20 3.14 -12.73
CA ASN A 70 3.97 2.70 -13.88
C ASN A 70 5.06 1.69 -13.47
N PRO A 71 4.83 0.37 -13.65
CA PRO A 71 5.82 -0.64 -13.28
C PRO A 71 7.10 -0.57 -14.13
N ASN A 72 7.04 -0.04 -15.35
CA ASN A 72 8.24 0.16 -16.17
C ASN A 72 9.11 1.29 -15.62
N HIS A 73 8.50 2.38 -15.16
CA HIS A 73 9.21 3.47 -14.50
C HIS A 73 9.88 2.99 -13.19
N LYS A 74 9.17 2.17 -12.41
CA LYS A 74 9.74 1.51 -11.21
C LYS A 74 10.96 0.67 -11.56
N LYS A 75 10.87 -0.17 -12.60
CA LYS A 75 11.98 -1.00 -13.08
C LYS A 75 13.16 -0.14 -13.53
N GLU A 76 12.91 0.92 -14.30
CA GLU A 76 13.95 1.84 -14.77
C GLU A 76 14.75 2.43 -13.60
N LEU A 77 14.07 3.00 -12.61
CA LEU A 77 14.73 3.51 -11.40
C LEU A 77 15.53 2.42 -10.69
N CYS A 78 14.94 1.24 -10.56
CA CYS A 78 15.60 0.11 -9.93
C CYS A 78 16.87 -0.35 -10.65
N ARG A 79 17.01 -0.16 -11.96
CA ARG A 79 18.24 -0.51 -12.69
C ARG A 79 19.44 0.32 -12.22
N PHE A 80 19.20 1.54 -11.74
CA PHE A 80 20.23 2.42 -11.22
C PHE A 80 20.35 2.35 -9.69
N LEU A 81 19.25 2.08 -8.99
CA LEU A 81 19.16 2.14 -7.53
C LEU A 81 19.29 0.78 -6.84
N PHE A 82 19.36 -0.33 -7.58
CA PHE A 82 19.43 -1.69 -7.02
C PHE A 82 20.55 -1.90 -5.98
N THR A 83 21.65 -1.17 -6.10
CA THR A 83 22.80 -1.25 -5.19
C THR A 83 22.56 -0.55 -3.85
N ASP A 84 21.50 0.25 -3.73
CA ASP A 84 21.12 0.88 -2.48
C ASP A 84 20.34 -0.13 -1.62
N ILE A 85 20.96 -0.56 -0.51
CA ILE A 85 20.44 -1.61 0.37
C ILE A 85 19.01 -1.34 0.87
N ARG A 86 18.59 -0.07 0.93
CA ARG A 86 17.26 0.32 1.42
C ARG A 86 16.14 -0.10 0.47
N VAL A 87 16.42 -0.14 -0.83
CA VAL A 87 15.42 -0.39 -1.89
C VAL A 87 15.71 -1.67 -2.66
N GLN A 88 16.78 -2.39 -2.31
CA GLN A 88 17.19 -3.61 -2.98
C GLN A 88 16.05 -4.63 -3.07
N MET A 89 15.34 -4.88 -1.97
CA MET A 89 14.19 -5.80 -1.95
C MET A 89 13.05 -5.30 -2.85
N THR A 90 12.71 -4.01 -2.78
CA THR A 90 11.70 -3.39 -3.66
C THR A 90 12.05 -3.56 -5.14
N CYS A 91 13.33 -3.54 -5.47
CA CYS A 91 13.84 -3.72 -6.82
C CYS A 91 13.89 -5.18 -7.26
N LEU A 92 14.24 -6.11 -6.37
CA LEU A 92 14.09 -7.55 -6.63
C LEU A 92 12.63 -7.90 -6.92
N ASP A 93 11.70 -7.37 -6.13
CA ASP A 93 10.26 -7.56 -6.31
C ASP A 93 9.74 -6.91 -7.60
N ALA A 94 10.39 -5.83 -8.07
CA ALA A 94 10.13 -5.24 -9.38
C ALA A 94 10.72 -6.05 -10.54
N GLY A 95 11.54 -7.07 -10.25
CA GLY A 95 12.25 -7.89 -11.23
C GLY A 95 13.55 -7.25 -11.73
N VAL A 96 14.30 -6.55 -10.87
CA VAL A 96 15.57 -5.89 -11.21
C VAL A 96 16.68 -6.24 -10.18
N PRO A 97 17.91 -6.58 -10.63
CA PRO A 97 18.25 -6.91 -12.01
C PRO A 97 17.36 -8.05 -12.47
N GLU A 98 16.91 -8.00 -13.73
CA GLU A 98 16.10 -9.05 -14.31
C GLU A 98 16.75 -10.36 -13.93
N PHE A 99 16.07 -11.16 -13.10
CA PHE A 99 16.60 -12.43 -12.63
C PHE A 99 17.24 -13.10 -13.85
N PHE A 100 18.55 -13.36 -13.81
CA PHE A 100 19.31 -14.04 -14.87
C PHE A 100 18.83 -15.50 -15.09
N GLY A 101 17.56 -15.82 -14.81
CA GLY A 101 17.00 -17.17 -14.82
C GLY A 101 15.50 -17.28 -15.16
N ALA A 102 14.79 -16.22 -15.57
CA ALA A 102 13.40 -16.33 -16.03
C ALA A 102 13.28 -16.34 -17.56
N GLY A 103 14.13 -17.15 -18.21
CA GLY A 103 14.25 -17.23 -19.67
C GLY A 103 14.64 -18.61 -20.19
N ARG A 104 14.22 -19.69 -19.51
CA ARG A 104 14.13 -21.05 -20.07
C ARG A 104 12.98 -21.81 -19.44
#